data_AF-A0A7S4DAG8-F1
#
_entry.id   AF-A0A7S4DAG8-F1
#
_cell.length_a   1.000
_cell.length_b   1.000
_cell.length_c   1.000
_cell.angle_alpha   90.00
_cell.angle_beta   90.00
_cell.angle_gamma   90.00
#
_symmetry.space_group_name_H-M   'P 1'
#
loop_
_entity.id
_entity.type
_entity.pdbx_description
1 polymer ?
#
loop_
_entity_poly.entity_id
_entity_poly.type
_entity_poly.pdbx_seq_one_letter_code
_entity_poly.pdbx_strand_id
1 'polypeptide(L)'
;MWRKFPREQVEANLWKTAKVLRDEVGLSEEDISRALLRMYPDLDLSATADLRPKLAFWKQERGLSDKDLHRMVRASPQMLVYRVGENVRPSVLFLQRELGLSE
;
A
#
# COMPACT_ATOMS: atom_id res chain seq x y z
N MET A 1 -10.33 -11.15 -10.92
CA MET A 1 -9.26 -11.79 -10.13
C MET A 1 -9.76 -12.40 -8.82
N TRP A 2 -10.71 -11.78 -8.10
CA TRP A 2 -11.17 -12.30 -6.79
C TRP A 2 -12.18 -13.44 -6.84
N ARG A 3 -12.88 -13.61 -7.98
CA ARG A 3 -13.87 -14.69 -8.21
C ARG A 3 -13.33 -16.11 -8.04
N LYS A 4 -12.00 -16.28 -7.99
CA LYS A 4 -11.33 -17.57 -7.75
C LYS A 4 -11.17 -17.92 -6.26
N PHE A 5 -11.41 -16.98 -5.36
CA PHE A 5 -11.28 -17.18 -3.92
C PHE A 5 -12.65 -17.32 -3.26
N PRO A 6 -12.78 -18.14 -2.20
CA PRO A 6 -13.97 -18.17 -1.35
C PRO A 6 -14.26 -16.78 -0.77
N ARG A 7 -15.55 -16.45 -0.61
CA ARG A 7 -15.98 -15.14 -0.10
C ARG A 7 -15.40 -14.86 1.28
N GLU A 8 -15.36 -15.86 2.15
CA GLU A 8 -14.85 -15.75 3.51
C GLU A 8 -13.36 -15.39 3.51
N GLN A 9 -12.58 -15.94 2.56
CA GLN A 9 -11.16 -15.61 2.41
C GLN A 9 -10.97 -14.18 1.91
N VAL A 10 -11.82 -13.74 0.97
CA VAL A 10 -11.82 -12.35 0.49
C VAL A 10 -12.11 -11.39 1.65
N GLU A 11 -13.18 -11.63 2.41
CA GLU A 11 -13.58 -10.80 3.54
C GLU A 11 -12.50 -10.76 4.64
N ALA A 12 -11.91 -11.91 4.97
CA ALA A 12 -10.82 -11.99 5.95
C ALA A 12 -9.60 -11.17 5.53
N ASN A 13 -9.25 -11.18 4.25
CA ASN A 13 -8.10 -10.43 3.73
C ASN A 13 -8.39 -8.93 3.67
N LEU A 14 -9.60 -8.53 3.28
CA LEU A 14 -10.03 -7.13 3.34
C LEU A 14 -9.99 -6.59 4.77
N TRP A 15 -10.43 -7.38 5.74
CA TRP A 15 -10.36 -6.98 7.15
C TRP A 15 -8.92 -6.81 7.65
N LYS A 16 -8.01 -7.73 7.27
CA LYS A 16 -6.58 -7.59 7.59
C LYS A 16 -5.99 -6.31 7.01
N THR A 17 -6.30 -5.99 5.75
CA THR A 17 -5.86 -4.75 5.11
C THR A 17 -6.43 -3.52 5.79
N ALA A 18 -7.74 -3.49 6.04
CA ALA A 18 -8.40 -2.38 6.73
C ALA A 18 -7.78 -2.13 8.12
N LYS A 19 -7.49 -3.20 8.86
CA LYS A 19 -6.82 -3.12 10.16
C LYS A 19 -5.44 -2.48 10.06
N VAL A 20 -4.60 -2.87 9.10
CA VAL A 20 -3.28 -2.25 8.90
C VAL A 20 -3.40 -0.77 8.52
N LEU A 21 -4.32 -0.43 7.62
CA LEU A 21 -4.53 0.96 7.20
C LEU A 21 -5.04 1.85 8.34
N ARG A 22 -5.85 1.31 9.24
CA ARG A 22 -6.26 2.02 10.45
C ARG A 22 -5.12 2.14 11.45
N ASP A 23 -4.54 1.01 11.84
CA ASP A 23 -3.66 0.94 13.01
C ASP A 23 -2.25 1.51 12.72
N GLU A 24 -1.74 1.36 11.49
CA GLU A 24 -0.37 1.76 11.13
C GLU A 24 -0.30 3.01 10.24
N VAL A 25 -1.37 3.34 9.51
CA VAL A 25 -1.44 4.52 8.63
C VAL A 25 -2.37 5.60 9.18
N GLY A 26 -3.25 5.26 10.13
CA GLY A 26 -4.16 6.22 10.77
C GLY A 26 -5.28 6.71 9.84
N LEU A 27 -5.70 5.91 8.86
CA LEU A 27 -6.85 6.28 8.01
C LEU A 27 -8.17 6.15 8.77
N SER A 28 -9.13 7.03 8.46
CA SER A 28 -10.51 6.89 8.92
C SER A 28 -11.20 5.73 8.18
N GLU A 29 -12.30 5.20 8.74
CA GLU A 29 -13.08 4.14 8.10
C GLU A 29 -13.60 4.56 6.71
N GLU A 30 -13.94 5.83 6.52
CA GLU A 30 -14.34 6.39 5.21
C GLU A 30 -13.19 6.37 4.20
N ASP A 31 -11.99 6.80 4.62
CA ASP A 31 -10.81 6.80 3.76
C ASP A 31 -10.34 5.36 3.45
N ILE A 32 -10.50 4.42 4.40
CA ILE A 32 -10.22 2.99 4.17
C ILE A 32 -11.18 2.42 3.12
N SER A 33 -12.48 2.68 3.26
CA SER A 33 -13.47 2.22 2.29
C SER A 33 -13.16 2.73 0.88
N ARG A 34 -12.88 4.04 0.77
CA ARG A 34 -12.47 4.69 -0.48
C ARG A 34 -11.18 4.09 -1.05
N ALA A 35 -10.18 3.83 -0.20
CA ALA A 35 -8.91 3.25 -0.62
C ALA A 35 -9.09 1.82 -1.16
N LEU A 36 -9.81 0.95 -0.45
CA LEU A 36 -10.08 -0.43 -0.86
C LEU A 36 -10.79 -0.49 -2.22
N LEU A 37 -11.77 0.41 -2.45
CA LEU A 37 -12.47 0.51 -3.73
C LEU A 37 -11.53 0.97 -4.87
N ARG A 38 -10.61 1.90 -4.59
CA ARG A 38 -9.63 2.37 -5.58
C ARG A 38 -8.53 1.37 -5.90
N MET A 39 -8.23 0.47 -4.97
CA MET A 39 -7.24 -0.59 -5.17
C MET A 39 -7.84 -1.83 -5.83
N TYR A 40 -9.17 -1.96 -5.89
CA TYR A 40 -9.83 -3.03 -6.63
C TYR A 40 -9.76 -2.79 -8.15
N PRO A 41 -9.57 -3.83 -8.99
CA PRO A 41 -9.38 -5.26 -8.66
C PRO A 41 -7.92 -5.67 -8.43
N ASP A 42 -6.99 -4.73 -8.47
CA ASP A 42 -5.55 -4.97 -8.50
C ASP A 42 -4.97 -5.34 -7.14
N LEU A 43 -5.69 -5.07 -6.05
CA LEU A 43 -5.34 -5.52 -4.71
C LEU A 43 -5.29 -7.05 -4.71
N ASP A 44 -4.07 -7.55 -4.70
CA ASP A 44 -3.79 -8.97 -4.57
C ASP A 44 -4.12 -9.42 -3.15
N LEU A 45 -5.28 -10.06 -3.01
CA LEU A 45 -5.75 -10.58 -1.74
C LEU A 45 -4.86 -11.70 -1.19
N SER A 46 -4.11 -12.41 -2.03
CA SER A 46 -3.14 -13.42 -1.58
C SER A 46 -1.89 -12.78 -0.95
N ALA A 47 -1.57 -11.54 -1.35
CA ALA A 47 -0.45 -10.74 -0.87
C ALA A 47 -0.84 -9.75 0.24
N THR A 48 -2.03 -9.84 0.84
CA THR A 48 -2.41 -8.97 1.97
C THR A 48 -1.53 -9.14 3.20
N ALA A 49 -0.75 -10.23 3.26
CA ALA A 49 0.36 -10.40 4.19
C ALA A 49 1.54 -9.42 3.96
N ASP A 50 1.63 -8.79 2.78
CA ASP A 50 2.78 -7.98 2.33
C ASP A 50 2.62 -6.47 2.53
N LEU A 51 1.55 -5.99 3.17
CA LEU A 51 1.37 -4.55 3.38
C LEU A 51 2.45 -3.96 4.31
N ARG A 52 2.81 -4.66 5.39
CA ARG A 52 3.80 -4.18 6.36
C ARG A 52 5.18 -3.95 5.76
N PRO A 53 5.77 -4.90 5.00
CA PRO A 53 7.02 -4.64 4.28
C PRO A 53 6.95 -3.40 3.35
N LYS A 54 5.80 -3.15 2.72
CA LYS A 54 5.60 -1.95 1.88
C LYS A 54 5.60 -0.67 2.68
N LEU A 55 4.90 -0.64 3.82
CA LEU A 55 4.93 0.51 4.72
C LEU A 55 6.33 0.72 5.31
N ALA A 56 7.03 -0.37 5.66
CA ALA A 56 8.39 -0.32 6.16
C ALA A 56 9.37 0.29 5.16
N PHE A 57 9.26 -0.02 3.86
CA PHE A 57 10.09 0.62 2.84
C PHE A 57 9.96 2.15 2.89
N TRP A 58 8.74 2.68 2.93
CA TRP A 58 8.53 4.13 2.96
C TRP A 58 9.01 4.76 4.27
N LYS A 59 8.72 4.14 5.42
CA LYS A 59 9.09 4.68 6.73
C LYS A 59 10.58 4.57 7.00
N GLN A 60 11.14 3.38 6.83
CA GLN A 60 12.50 3.05 7.28
C GLN A 60 13.54 3.36 6.22
N GLU A 61 13.25 3.09 4.94
CA GLU A 61 14.24 3.25 3.87
C GLU A 61 14.13 4.58 3.16
N ARG A 62 12.95 5.22 3.16
CA ARG A 62 12.73 6.53 2.56
C ARG A 62 12.48 7.64 3.60
N GLY A 63 12.49 7.30 4.88
CA GLY A 63 12.39 8.27 5.98
C GLY A 63 11.04 8.99 6.11
N LEU A 64 9.96 8.48 5.50
CA LEU A 64 8.65 9.13 5.61
C LEU A 64 8.14 9.07 7.05
N SER A 65 7.68 10.22 7.56
CA SER A 65 6.96 10.28 8.83
C SER A 65 5.59 9.59 8.72
N ASP A 66 4.98 9.26 9.86
CA ASP A 66 3.61 8.71 9.89
C ASP A 66 2.61 9.65 9.20
N LYS A 67 2.81 10.97 9.35
CA LYS A 67 1.97 11.99 8.73
C LYS A 67 2.13 12.02 7.20
N ASP A 68 3.36 11.85 6.70
CA ASP A 68 3.61 11.80 5.27
C ASP A 68 3.07 10.51 4.66
N LEU A 69 3.26 9.39 5.37
CA LEU A 69 2.70 8.10 4.98
C LEU A 69 1.18 8.15 4.91
N HIS A 70 0.53 8.72 5.94
CA HIS A 70 -0.91 8.96 5.95
C HIS A 70 -1.37 9.75 4.71
N ARG A 71 -0.72 10.89 4.46
CA ARG A 71 -1.06 11.78 3.33
C ARG A 71 -0.85 11.07 1.99
N MET A 72 0.25 10.33 1.84
CA MET A 72 0.59 9.58 0.64
C MET A 72 -0.42 8.47 0.34
N VAL A 73 -0.74 7.63 1.33
CA VAL A 73 -1.68 6.51 1.14
C VAL A 73 -3.08 7.03 0.87
N ARG A 74 -3.51 8.10 1.56
CA ARG A 74 -4.81 8.74 1.31
C ARG A 74 -4.92 9.29 -0.11
N ALA A 75 -3.86 9.93 -0.61
CA ALA A 75 -3.83 10.45 -1.98
C ALA A 75 -3.77 9.33 -3.03
N SER A 76 -2.93 8.33 -2.80
CA SER A 76 -2.53 7.31 -3.78
C SER A 76 -2.42 5.92 -3.15
N PRO A 77 -3.55 5.26 -2.84
CA PRO A 77 -3.55 3.94 -2.22
C PRO A 77 -2.98 2.84 -3.14
N GLN A 78 -2.94 3.07 -4.46
CA GLN A 78 -2.33 2.15 -5.44
C GLN A 78 -0.83 1.90 -5.18
N MET A 79 -0.14 2.80 -4.46
CA MET A 79 1.25 2.58 -4.04
C MET A 79 1.41 1.33 -3.16
N LEU A 80 0.34 0.89 -2.50
CA LEU A 80 0.30 -0.32 -1.68
C LEU A 80 -0.02 -1.58 -2.49
N VAL A 81 -0.46 -1.44 -3.75
CA VAL A 81 -0.65 -2.58 -4.68
C VAL A 81 0.68 -3.00 -5.29
N TYR A 82 1.51 -2.05 -5.70
CA TYR A 82 2.80 -2.32 -6.33
C TYR A 82 3.75 -3.13 -5.44
N ARG A 83 4.59 -3.96 -6.07
CA ARG A 83 5.63 -4.73 -5.38
C ARG A 83 6.85 -3.84 -5.17
N VAL A 84 7.34 -3.77 -3.93
CA VAL A 84 8.47 -2.88 -3.60
C VAL A 84 9.72 -3.26 -4.40
N GLY A 85 10.07 -4.54 -4.45
CA GLY A 85 11.25 -5.02 -5.16
C GLY A 85 11.18 -4.87 -6.69
N GLU A 86 10.01 -5.12 -7.28
CA GLU A 86 9.84 -5.20 -8.73
C GLU A 86 9.43 -3.89 -9.39
N ASN A 87 8.65 -3.05 -8.67
CA ASN A 87 8.11 -1.81 -9.22
C ASN A 87 8.71 -0.58 -8.54
N VAL A 88 8.64 -0.52 -7.21
CA VAL A 88 8.92 0.73 -6.48
C VAL A 88 10.41 1.06 -6.46
N ARG A 89 11.27 0.11 -6.05
CA ARG A 89 12.72 0.34 -5.97
C ARG A 89 13.33 0.70 -7.32
N PRO A 90 13.05 0.00 -8.43
CA PRO A 90 13.58 0.38 -9.74
C PRO A 90 13.15 1.79 -10.16
N SER A 91 11.89 2.17 -9.93
CA SER A 91 11.41 3.53 -10.22
C SER A 91 12.12 4.57 -9.37
N VAL A 92 12.26 4.35 -8.06
CA VAL A 92 12.97 5.28 -7.17
C VAL A 92 14.43 5.45 -7.62
N LEU A 93 15.12 4.35 -7.93
CA LEU A 93 16.51 4.38 -8.40
C LEU A 93 16.65 5.14 -9.73
N PHE A 94 15.72 4.92 -10.67
CA PHE A 94 15.70 5.66 -11.93
C PHE A 94 15.53 7.17 -11.68
N LEU A 95 14.56 7.57 -10.86
CA LEU A 95 14.32 8.98 -10.53
C LEU A 95 15.54 9.62 -9.87
N GLN A 96 16.23 8.90 -8.99
CA GLN A 96 17.45 9.39 -8.33
C GLN A 96 18.63 9.52 -9.28
N ARG A 97 18.89 8.48 -10.10
CA ARG A 97 20.08 8.42 -10.96
C ARG A 97 19.96 9.25 -12.22
N GLU A 98 18.81 9.15 -12.89
CA GLU A 98 18.64 9.73 -14.22
C GLU A 98 18.02 11.13 -14.17
N LEU A 99 17.21 11.42 -13.15
CA LEU A 99 16.52 12.71 -13.01
C LEU A 99 17.03 13.57 -11.84
N GLY A 100 18.03 13.08 -11.08
CA GLY A 100 18.67 13.85 -10.01
C GLY A 100 17.75 14.19 -8.83
N LEU A 101 16.65 13.46 -8.64
CA LEU A 101 15.78 13.64 -7.48
C LEU A 101 16.52 13.15 -6.22
N SER A 102 16.91 14.07 -5.35
CA SER A 102 17.43 13.71 -4.03
C SER A 102 16.29 13.38 -3.05
N GLU A 103 16.66 12.77 -1.93
CA GLU A 103 15.77 12.61 -0.75
C GLU A 103 15.35 13.95 -0.16
#